data_AF-A0A7V0S6G4-F1
#
_entry.id   AF-A0A7V0S6G4-F1
#
_cell.length_a   1.000
_cell.length_b   1.000
_cell.length_c   1.000
_cell.angle_alpha   90.00
_cell.angle_beta   90.00
_cell.angle_gamma   90.00
#
_symmetry.space_group_name_H-M   'P 1'
#
loop_
_entity.id
_entity.type
_entity.pdbx_description
1 polymer ?
#
loop_
_entity_poly.entity_id
_entity_poly.type
_entity_poly.pdbx_seq_one_letter_code
_entity_poly.pdbx_strand_id
1 'polypeptide(L)'
;MMREFQEYSGCIHVHSVYSDGSGTIPEIIKAAQGARLDYLMLSDHMTLRARDEGYTGWHDDLFVSVGYEINDQADQHHYLAFGLDQVLPPGYDHEQYI
;
A
#
# COMPACT_ATOMS: atom_id res chain seq x y z
N MET A 1 -21.35 -28.43 11.20
CA MET A 1 -21.73 -27.12 10.64
C MET A 1 -20.76 -26.82 9.52
N MET A 2 -21.23 -26.60 8.29
CA MET A 2 -20.36 -26.08 7.23
C MET A 2 -20.01 -24.63 7.58
N ARG A 3 -18.74 -24.26 7.45
CA ARG A 3 -18.32 -22.86 7.53
C ARG A 3 -18.52 -22.24 6.15
N GLU A 4 -19.20 -21.11 6.10
CA GLU A 4 -19.22 -20.23 4.94
C GLU A 4 -17.98 -19.34 5.00
N PHE A 5 -17.28 -19.22 3.86
CA PHE A 5 -16.16 -18.32 3.69
C PHE A 5 -16.49 -17.35 2.56
N GLN A 6 -16.05 -16.11 2.69
CA GLN A 6 -16.10 -15.10 1.63
C GLN A 6 -14.71 -14.98 1.03
N GLU A 7 -14.63 -14.88 -0.29
CA GLU A 7 -13.39 -14.58 -1.01
C GLU A 7 -13.27 -13.06 -1.17
N TYR A 8 -12.08 -12.54 -0.89
CA TYR A 8 -11.73 -11.14 -1.16
C TYR A 8 -10.41 -11.13 -1.93
N SER A 9 -10.42 -10.46 -3.06
CA SER A 9 -9.29 -10.30 -3.97
C SER A 9 -8.71 -8.89 -3.84
N GLY A 10 -7.38 -8.78 -3.87
CA GLY A 10 -6.76 -7.47 -3.76
C GLY A 10 -5.29 -7.45 -4.16
N CYS A 11 -4.75 -6.24 -4.25
CA CYS A 11 -3.35 -5.96 -4.54
C CYS A 11 -2.76 -5.17 -3.37
N ILE A 12 -1.65 -5.65 -2.81
CA ILE A 12 -1.03 -5.04 -1.61
C ILE A 12 0.36 -4.47 -1.84
N HIS A 13 0.92 -4.69 -3.03
CA HIS A 13 2.26 -4.22 -3.40
C HIS A 13 2.16 -3.52 -4.74
N VAL A 14 2.03 -2.20 -4.68
CA VAL A 14 1.86 -1.35 -5.86
C VAL A 14 2.46 0.03 -5.60
N HIS A 15 3.18 0.50 -6.59
CA HIS A 15 3.88 1.79 -6.57
C HIS A 15 3.23 2.79 -7.49
N SER A 16 3.22 4.05 -7.06
CA SER A 16 2.73 5.18 -7.80
C SER A 16 3.86 6.14 -8.14
N VAL A 17 3.52 7.23 -8.83
CA VAL A 17 4.44 8.36 -9.06
C VAL A 17 4.90 9.06 -7.77
N TYR A 18 4.43 8.64 -6.59
CA TYR A 18 4.93 9.13 -5.30
C TYR A 18 6.23 8.45 -4.87
N SER A 19 6.60 7.36 -5.52
CA SER A 19 7.92 6.73 -5.39
C SER A 19 8.51 6.42 -6.78
N ASP A 20 8.48 5.17 -7.23
CA ASP A 20 9.12 4.71 -8.47
C ASP A 20 8.14 4.10 -9.48
N GLY A 21 6.84 4.12 -9.19
CA GLY A 21 5.79 3.71 -10.11
C GLY A 21 5.49 4.75 -11.20
N SER A 22 4.78 4.31 -12.25
CA SER A 22 4.42 5.17 -13.38
C SER A 22 2.98 5.69 -13.36
N GLY A 23 2.13 5.18 -12.48
CA GLY A 23 0.71 5.55 -12.39
C GLY A 23 0.44 6.54 -11.26
N THR A 24 -0.47 7.49 -11.48
CA THR A 24 -1.01 8.33 -10.40
C THR A 24 -1.96 7.52 -9.51
N ILE A 25 -2.19 7.95 -8.26
CA ILE A 25 -3.13 7.27 -7.36
C ILE A 25 -4.53 7.09 -7.99
N PRO A 26 -5.14 8.11 -8.63
CA PRO A 26 -6.42 7.92 -9.31
C PRO A 26 -6.38 6.90 -10.46
N GLU A 27 -5.28 6.83 -11.23
CA GLU A 27 -5.13 5.84 -12.30
C GLU A 27 -5.02 4.41 -11.74
N ILE A 28 -4.29 4.24 -10.63
CA ILE A 28 -4.15 2.94 -9.95
C ILE A 28 -5.50 2.49 -9.38
N ILE A 29 -6.24 3.38 -8.70
CA ILE A 29 -7.59 3.09 -8.18
C ILE A 29 -8.52 2.66 -9.32
N LYS A 30 -8.52 3.41 -10.43
CA LYS A 30 -9.32 3.08 -11.60
C LYS A 30 -8.94 1.72 -12.21
N ALA A 31 -7.65 1.39 -12.25
CA ALA A 31 -7.18 0.10 -12.73
C ALA A 31 -7.63 -1.05 -11.80
N ALA A 32 -7.55 -0.86 -10.48
CA ALA A 32 -8.01 -1.82 -9.49
C ALA A 32 -9.53 -2.07 -9.57
N GLN A 33 -10.34 -1.02 -9.71
CA GLN A 33 -11.78 -1.12 -9.97
C GLN A 33 -12.06 -1.87 -11.29
N GLY A 34 -11.34 -1.54 -12.37
CA GLY A 34 -11.45 -2.24 -13.66
C GLY A 34 -11.09 -3.72 -13.58
N ALA A 35 -10.18 -4.08 -12.68
CA ALA A 35 -9.81 -5.46 -12.38
C ALA A 35 -10.79 -6.16 -11.43
N ARG A 36 -11.78 -5.44 -10.86
CA ARG A 36 -12.75 -5.91 -9.87
C ARG A 36 -12.09 -6.45 -8.59
N LEU A 37 -11.05 -5.74 -8.12
CA LEU A 37 -10.48 -6.01 -6.80
C LEU A 37 -11.42 -5.49 -5.71
N ASP A 38 -11.50 -6.23 -4.60
CA ASP A 38 -12.25 -5.83 -3.40
C ASP A 38 -11.45 -4.81 -2.57
N TYR A 39 -10.12 -4.91 -2.61
CA TYR A 39 -9.24 -3.97 -1.90
C TYR A 39 -7.91 -3.70 -2.63
N LEU A 40 -7.37 -2.52 -2.34
CA LEU A 40 -6.07 -2.03 -2.79
C LEU A 40 -5.30 -1.50 -1.58
N MET A 41 -4.05 -1.93 -1.43
CA MET A 41 -3.14 -1.37 -0.43
C MET A 41 -1.95 -0.74 -1.14
N LEU A 42 -1.90 0.59 -1.12
CA LEU A 42 -0.80 1.37 -1.71
C LEU A 42 0.44 1.22 -0.84
N SER A 43 1.60 1.07 -1.48
CA SER A 43 2.86 0.72 -0.81
C SER A 43 4.07 1.48 -1.34
N ASP A 44 3.89 2.74 -1.76
CA ASP A 44 4.99 3.59 -2.23
C ASP A 44 6.19 3.60 -1.26
N HIS A 45 7.41 3.71 -1.79
CA HIS A 45 8.62 3.71 -0.96
C HIS A 45 8.66 4.87 0.04
N MET A 46 8.86 4.54 1.32
CA MET A 46 9.18 5.48 2.40
C MET A 46 8.24 6.70 2.50
N THR A 47 6.96 6.54 2.15
CA THR A 47 6.01 7.66 2.14
C THR A 47 4.57 7.24 2.43
N LEU A 48 3.87 8.05 3.25
CA LEU A 48 2.43 7.93 3.49
C LEU A 48 1.64 9.03 2.75
N ARG A 49 2.23 9.67 1.75
CA ARG A 49 1.65 10.83 1.06
C ARG A 49 0.23 10.59 0.54
N ALA A 50 -0.06 9.42 -0.02
CA ALA A 50 -1.41 9.10 -0.50
C ALA A 50 -2.46 9.11 0.64
N ARG A 51 -2.07 8.72 1.86
CA ARG A 51 -2.93 8.81 3.04
C ARG A 51 -3.18 10.26 3.40
N ASP A 52 -2.12 11.05 3.46
CA ASP A 52 -2.17 12.46 3.88
C ASP A 52 -2.96 13.33 2.88
N GLU A 53 -3.00 12.93 1.61
CA GLU A 53 -3.83 13.52 0.56
C GLU A 53 -5.28 12.99 0.54
N GLY A 54 -5.63 12.04 1.42
CA GLY A 54 -7.01 11.59 1.62
C GLY A 54 -7.47 10.42 0.74
N TYR A 55 -6.55 9.63 0.16
CA TYR A 55 -6.93 8.47 -0.66
C TYR A 55 -7.34 7.23 0.15
N THR A 56 -7.19 7.23 1.48
CA THR A 56 -7.61 6.11 2.33
C THR A 56 -9.14 6.07 2.46
N GLY A 57 -9.74 4.88 2.35
CA GLY A 57 -11.17 4.65 2.50
C GLY A 57 -11.81 4.01 1.28
N TRP A 58 -13.13 4.12 1.19
CA TRP A 58 -13.91 3.54 0.09
C TRP A 58 -13.89 4.43 -1.15
N HIS A 59 -13.59 3.82 -2.29
CA HIS A 59 -13.73 4.37 -3.63
C HIS A 59 -14.70 3.49 -4.41
N ASP A 60 -15.99 3.82 -4.29
CA ASP A 60 -17.11 2.99 -4.74
C ASP A 60 -17.10 1.58 -4.12
N ASP A 61 -16.82 0.55 -4.92
CA ASP A 61 -16.75 -0.85 -4.52
C ASP A 61 -15.35 -1.33 -4.10
N LEU A 62 -14.35 -0.45 -4.18
CA LEU A 62 -12.96 -0.74 -3.80
C LEU A 62 -12.60 -0.12 -2.44
N PHE A 63 -12.10 -0.93 -1.51
CA PHE A 63 -11.48 -0.41 -0.28
C PHE A 63 -10.00 -0.09 -0.49
N VAL A 64 -9.58 1.15 -0.22
CA VAL A 64 -8.19 1.59 -0.33
C VAL A 64 -7.58 1.81 1.04
N SER A 65 -6.48 1.11 1.33
CA SER A 65 -5.60 1.37 2.49
C SER A 65 -4.26 1.89 2.01
N VAL A 66 -3.61 2.74 2.80
CA VAL A 66 -2.27 3.25 2.50
C VAL A 66 -1.31 2.77 3.57
N GLY A 67 -0.29 2.04 3.14
CA GLY A 67 0.94 1.81 3.88
C GLY A 67 2.11 2.35 3.08
N TYR A 68 3.29 1.78 3.30
CA TYR A 68 4.47 2.10 2.52
C TYR A 68 5.43 0.91 2.50
N GLU A 69 6.27 0.85 1.47
CA GLU A 69 7.39 -0.09 1.42
C GLU A 69 8.60 0.55 2.09
N ILE A 70 9.07 -0.07 3.18
CA ILE A 70 10.34 0.26 3.80
C ILE A 70 11.43 -0.39 2.97
N ASN A 71 12.44 0.37 2.58
CA ASN A 71 13.71 -0.16 2.08
C ASN A 71 14.84 0.19 3.07
N ASP A 72 15.66 -0.81 3.39
CA ASP A 72 16.84 -0.58 4.23
C ASP A 72 17.93 0.21 3.49
N GLN A 73 18.91 0.73 4.23
CA GLN A 73 19.98 1.54 3.66
C GLN A 73 20.81 0.82 2.60
N ALA A 74 20.93 -0.50 2.71
CA ALA A 74 21.70 -1.30 1.76
C ALA A 74 20.85 -1.81 0.60
N ASP A 75 19.56 -1.50 0.56
CA ASP A 75 18.60 -1.93 -0.47
C ASP A 75 18.57 -3.46 -0.66
N GLN A 76 18.65 -4.20 0.44
CA GLN A 76 18.65 -5.67 0.51
C GLN A 76 17.39 -6.23 1.16
N HIS A 77 16.66 -5.41 1.92
CA HIS A 77 15.50 -5.82 2.70
C HIS A 77 14.34 -4.84 2.47
N HIS A 78 13.23 -5.38 1.97
CA HIS A 78 12.02 -4.61 1.72
C HIS A 78 10.85 -5.14 2.56
N TYR A 79 10.13 -4.25 3.23
CA TYR A 79 9.02 -4.58 4.11
C TYR A 79 7.78 -3.76 3.78
N LEU A 80 6.64 -4.43 3.59
CA LEU A 80 5.35 -3.76 3.51
C LEU A 80 4.85 -3.44 4.91
N ALA A 81 4.77 -2.15 5.24
CA ALA A 81 4.33 -1.67 6.54
C ALA A 81 2.95 -1.02 6.43
N PHE A 82 1.97 -1.59 7.15
CA PHE A 82 0.60 -1.09 7.24
C PHE A 82 0.21 -0.84 8.69
N GLY A 83 -0.65 0.16 8.91
CA GLY A 83 -1.14 0.50 10.25
C GLY A 83 -0.20 1.39 11.07
N LEU A 84 0.86 1.94 10.46
CA LEU A 84 1.72 2.94 11.09
C LEU A 84 1.14 4.35 10.92
N ASP A 85 1.16 5.14 12.00
CA ASP A 85 0.70 6.53 11.97
C ASP A 85 1.71 7.47 11.29
N GLN A 86 2.98 7.08 11.20
CA GLN A 86 4.05 7.85 10.58
C GLN A 86 5.06 6.92 9.92
N VAL A 87 5.79 7.45 8.93
CA VAL A 87 6.94 6.78 8.33
C VAL A 87 8.03 6.65 9.39
N LEU A 88 8.64 5.47 9.52
CA LEU A 88 9.77 5.25 10.42
C LEU A 88 10.99 6.06 9.93
N PRO A 89 11.90 6.48 10.83
CA PRO A 89 13.08 7.22 10.43
C PRO A 89 13.87 6.46 9.36
N PRO A 90 14.31 7.14 8.28
CA PRO A 90 15.22 6.52 7.34
C PRO A 90 16.57 6.28 8.03
N GLY A 91 17.35 5.34 7.51
CA GLY A 91 18.70 5.08 8.02
C GLY A 91 18.80 3.91 8.98
N TYR A 92 17.68 3.32 9.39
CA TYR A 92 17.67 2.11 10.21
C TYR A 92 18.24 0.93 9.41
N ASP A 93 18.93 0.03 10.11
CA ASP A 93 19.22 -1.30 9.59
C ASP A 93 17.96 -2.17 9.56
N HIS A 94 18.05 -3.33 8.91
CA HIS A 94 16.89 -4.20 8.72
C HIS A 94 16.33 -4.76 10.05
N GLU A 95 17.14 -4.87 11.11
CA GLU A 95 16.69 -5.36 12.40
C GLU A 95 15.91 -4.28 13.17
N GLN A 96 16.31 -3.02 13.02
CA GLN A 96 15.67 -1.87 13.66
C GLN A 96 14.28 -1.54 13.09
N TYR A 97 13.93 -2.03 11.91
CA TYR A 97 12.58 -1.90 11.35
C TYR A 97 11.58 -2.94 11.88
N ILE A 98 12.02 -3.93 12.67
CA ILE A 98 11.21 -5.06 13.18
C ILE A 98 10.89 -4.88 14.67
#